data_AF-I1WYV2-F1
#
_entry.id   AF-I1WYV2-F1
#
_cell.length_a   1.000
_cell.length_b   1.000
_cell.length_c   1.000
_cell.angle_alpha   90.00
_cell.angle_beta   90.00
_cell.angle_gamma   90.00
#
_symmetry.space_group_name_H-M   'P 1'
#
loop_
_entity.id
_entity.type
_entity.pdbx_description
1 polymer ?
#
loop_
_entity_poly.entity_id
_entity_poly.type
_entity_poly.pdbx_seq_one_letter_code
_entity_poly.pdbx_strand_id
1 'polypeptide(L)'
;IASNPVDILTYVTWKISGLPKHRVIGSGTNLDSARFRYLLSERLAVASTSCHGYIIGEHGDSSVPVWSGVNLAGVRLSDINPKIGSDSDPEDWKALHQEVVNSAYEVIKLKGYTSWAI
;
A
#
# COMPACT_ATOMS: atom_id res chain seq x y z
N ILE A 1 5.30 -13.40 -8.63
CA ILE A 1 6.07 -13.85 -7.45
C ILE A 1 5.36 -13.29 -6.23
N ALA A 2 5.09 -14.14 -5.23
CA ALA A 2 4.42 -13.74 -3.98
C ALA A 2 5.19 -14.21 -2.72
N SER A 3 6.30 -14.91 -2.89
CA SER A 3 7.20 -15.28 -1.79
C SER A 3 7.91 -14.01 -1.27
N ASN A 4 8.11 -13.92 0.05
CA ASN A 4 8.78 -12.78 0.68
C ASN A 4 10.27 -13.03 0.94
N PRO A 5 11.13 -12.00 0.87
CA PRO A 5 10.83 -10.60 0.53
C PRO A 5 10.58 -10.42 -0.98
N VAL A 6 9.37 -9.98 -1.36
CA VAL A 6 8.85 -10.14 -2.73
C VAL A 6 9.62 -9.36 -3.78
N ASP A 7 10.10 -8.16 -3.46
CA ASP A 7 10.82 -7.32 -4.41
C ASP A 7 12.18 -7.94 -4.78
N ILE A 8 12.91 -8.43 -3.78
CA ILE A 8 14.18 -9.12 -3.96
C ILE A 8 13.98 -10.48 -4.63
N LEU A 9 12.98 -11.26 -4.22
CA LEU A 9 12.71 -12.57 -4.85
C LEU A 9 12.19 -12.43 -6.29
N THR A 10 11.54 -11.32 -6.63
CA THR A 10 11.19 -10.98 -8.01
C THR A 10 12.45 -10.71 -8.83
N TYR A 11 13.40 -9.95 -8.30
CA TYR A 11 14.71 -9.73 -8.94
C TYR A 11 15.49 -11.04 -9.14
N VAL A 12 15.57 -11.88 -8.10
CA VAL A 12 16.23 -13.20 -8.17
C VAL A 12 15.58 -14.07 -9.24
N THR A 13 14.24 -14.16 -9.24
CA THR A 13 13.49 -14.91 -10.25
C THR A 13 13.76 -14.37 -11.66
N TRP A 14 13.86 -13.05 -11.83
CA TRP A 14 14.21 -12.45 -13.12
C TRP A 14 15.59 -12.88 -13.59
N LYS A 15 16.60 -12.85 -12.72
CA LYS A 15 17.97 -13.27 -13.06
C LYS A 15 18.07 -14.75 -13.38
N ILE A 16 17.41 -15.61 -12.61
CA ILE A 16 17.48 -17.07 -12.78
C ILE A 16 16.69 -17.53 -14.01
N SER A 17 15.51 -16.98 -14.24
CA SER A 17 14.60 -17.46 -15.31
C SER A 17 15.07 -17.12 -16.73
N GLY A 18 15.94 -16.11 -16.90
CA GLY A 18 16.35 -15.60 -18.22
C GLY A 18 15.23 -14.92 -19.01
N LEU A 19 14.06 -14.71 -18.39
CA LEU A 19 12.91 -14.07 -19.04
C LEU A 19 13.11 -12.56 -19.20
N PRO A 20 12.49 -11.93 -20.22
CA PRO A 20 12.44 -10.48 -20.28
C PRO A 20 11.65 -9.92 -19.09
N LYS A 21 12.07 -8.75 -18.57
CA LYS A 21 11.55 -8.16 -17.32
C LYS A 21 10.02 -8.03 -17.24
N HIS A 22 9.35 -7.78 -18.37
CA HIS A 22 7.89 -7.61 -18.42
C HIS A 22 7.11 -8.93 -18.17
N ARG A 23 7.80 -10.08 -18.14
CA ARG A 23 7.20 -11.38 -17.77
C ARG A 23 7.51 -11.82 -16.34
N VAL A 24 8.18 -10.98 -15.55
CA VAL A 24 8.55 -11.29 -14.17
C VAL A 24 7.97 -10.21 -13.26
N ILE A 25 6.81 -10.52 -12.67
CA ILE A 25 6.01 -9.57 -11.88
C ILE A 25 5.94 -10.06 -10.43
N GLY A 26 6.33 -9.20 -9.50
CA GLY A 26 6.10 -9.38 -8.07
C GLY A 26 4.71 -8.87 -7.68
N SER A 27 4.08 -9.46 -6.67
CA SER A 27 2.83 -8.91 -6.13
C SER A 27 3.04 -7.50 -5.56
N GLY A 28 4.24 -7.23 -5.03
CA GLY A 28 4.68 -5.90 -4.58
C GLY A 28 3.67 -5.24 -3.65
N THR A 29 3.48 -3.93 -3.83
CA THR A 29 2.60 -3.10 -3.00
C THR A 29 1.13 -3.11 -3.44
N ASN A 30 0.69 -4.11 -4.22
CA ASN A 30 -0.71 -4.21 -4.63
C ASN A 30 -1.64 -4.40 -3.43
N LEU A 31 -1.26 -5.27 -2.49
CA LEU A 31 -2.00 -5.50 -1.25
C LEU A 31 -1.95 -4.28 -0.32
N ASP A 32 -0.80 -3.63 -0.19
CA ASP A 32 -0.62 -2.42 0.61
C ASP A 32 -1.51 -1.28 0.09
N SER A 33 -1.58 -1.11 -1.23
CA SER A 33 -2.47 -0.14 -1.87
C SER A 33 -3.94 -0.49 -1.64
N ALA A 34 -4.32 -1.78 -1.66
CA ALA A 34 -5.68 -2.21 -1.35
C ALA A 34 -6.05 -1.92 0.11
N ARG A 35 -5.16 -2.21 1.07
CA ARG A 35 -5.33 -1.87 2.50
C ARG A 35 -5.41 -0.37 2.71
N PHE A 36 -4.55 0.39 2.06
CA PHE A 36 -4.57 1.85 2.11
C PHE A 36 -5.93 2.40 1.65
N ARG A 37 -6.44 1.93 0.51
CA ARG A 37 -7.77 2.30 0.00
C ARG A 37 -8.91 1.87 0.91
N TYR A 38 -8.77 0.73 1.58
CA TYR A 38 -9.74 0.27 2.58
C TYR A 38 -9.78 1.19 3.81
N LEU A 39 -8.62 1.57 4.36
CA LEU A 39 -8.57 2.48 5.50
C LEU A 39 -9.05 3.90 5.12
N LEU A 40 -8.72 4.36 3.91
CA LEU A 40 -9.29 5.60 3.36
C LEU A 40 -10.82 5.52 3.29
N SER A 41 -11.39 4.40 2.84
CA SER A 41 -12.84 4.22 2.79
C SER A 41 -13.50 4.23 4.16
N GLU A 42 -12.92 3.56 5.14
CA GLU A 42 -13.45 3.53 6.51
C GLU A 42 -13.46 4.94 7.11
N ARG A 43 -12.36 5.68 6.94
CA ARG A 43 -12.21 7.03 7.48
C ARG A 43 -13.12 8.07 6.81
N LEU A 44 -13.37 7.93 5.51
CA LEU A 44 -14.18 8.87 4.73
C LEU A 44 -15.63 8.44 4.53
N ALA A 45 -16.01 7.25 5.02
CA ALA A 45 -17.32 6.64 4.82
C ALA A 45 -17.74 6.58 3.33
N VAL A 46 -16.80 6.24 2.46
CA VAL A 46 -17.01 6.10 1.00
C VAL A 46 -16.54 4.73 0.57
N ALA A 47 -17.19 4.09 -0.41
CA ALA A 47 -16.75 2.78 -0.91
C ALA A 47 -15.28 2.80 -1.38
N SER A 48 -14.51 1.76 -1.04
CA SER A 48 -13.09 1.63 -1.43
C SER A 48 -12.85 1.63 -2.93
N THR A 49 -13.86 1.27 -3.73
CA THR A 49 -13.86 1.37 -5.19
C THR A 49 -13.81 2.82 -5.69
N SER A 50 -14.26 3.77 -4.87
CA SER A 50 -14.25 5.21 -5.15
C SER A 50 -13.10 5.95 -4.45
N CYS A 51 -12.31 5.25 -3.62
CA CYS A 51 -11.09 5.77 -3.00
C CYS A 51 -9.88 5.36 -3.84
N HIS A 52 -9.12 6.35 -4.32
CA HIS A 52 -7.91 6.14 -5.12
C HIS A 52 -6.69 6.62 -4.35
N GLY A 53 -5.69 5.75 -4.26
CA GLY A 53 -4.42 6.00 -3.58
C GLY A 53 -3.49 4.82 -3.78
N TYR A 54 -2.19 5.10 -3.82
CA TYR A 54 -1.16 4.09 -4.10
C TYR A 54 -0.10 4.12 -3.00
N ILE A 55 0.28 2.91 -2.58
CA ILE A 55 1.52 2.65 -1.86
C ILE A 55 2.53 2.13 -2.89
N ILE A 56 3.74 2.70 -2.92
CA ILE A 56 4.81 2.32 -3.85
C ILE A 56 6.09 1.98 -3.10
N GLY A 57 7.12 1.51 -3.82
CA GLY A 57 8.42 1.17 -3.22
C GLY A 57 8.47 -0.28 -2.76
N GLU A 58 9.08 -0.52 -1.62
CA GLU A 58 9.17 -1.84 -0.99
C GLU A 58 7.78 -2.32 -0.52
N HIS A 59 7.47 -3.61 -0.69
CA HIS A 59 6.41 -4.26 0.08
C HIS A 59 6.88 -4.50 1.53
N GLY A 60 6.54 -3.57 2.43
CA GLY A 60 6.91 -3.66 3.84
C GLY A 60 7.12 -2.30 4.51
N ASP A 61 8.04 -2.28 5.46
CA ASP A 61 8.24 -1.17 6.39
C ASP A 61 8.68 0.13 5.70
N SER A 62 9.43 0.05 4.59
CA SER A 62 9.90 1.23 3.83
C SER A 62 8.98 1.62 2.66
N SER A 63 7.74 1.13 2.65
CA SER A 63 6.75 1.50 1.64
C SER A 63 6.40 3.00 1.69
N VAL A 64 6.00 3.57 0.55
CA VAL A 64 5.79 5.03 0.41
C VAL A 64 4.35 5.33 -0.01
N PRO A 65 3.56 6.06 0.81
CA PRO A 65 2.24 6.55 0.43
C PRO A 65 2.35 7.76 -0.49
N VAL A 66 1.74 7.69 -1.68
CA VAL A 66 1.77 8.79 -2.67
C VAL A 66 0.61 9.76 -2.41
N TRP A 67 0.74 10.57 -1.35
CA TRP A 67 -0.30 11.51 -0.90
C TRP A 67 -0.80 12.47 -1.99
N SER A 68 0.08 12.92 -2.87
CA SER A 68 -0.27 13.82 -3.99
C SER A 68 -1.21 13.19 -5.02
N GLY A 69 -1.30 11.86 -5.06
CA GLY A 69 -2.21 11.12 -5.95
C GLY A 69 -3.52 10.70 -5.28
N VAL A 70 -3.67 10.91 -3.97
CA VAL A 70 -4.85 10.45 -3.23
C VAL A 70 -6.06 11.30 -3.60
N ASN A 71 -7.11 10.66 -4.11
CA ASN A 71 -8.30 11.34 -4.58
C ASN A 71 -9.57 10.49 -4.46
N LEU A 72 -10.71 11.18 -4.35
CA LEU A 72 -12.05 10.60 -4.38
C LEU A 72 -12.81 11.25 -5.52
N ALA A 73 -13.33 10.44 -6.46
CA ALA A 73 -14.01 10.92 -7.66
C ALA A 73 -13.23 12.03 -8.42
N GLY A 74 -11.89 11.98 -8.41
CA GLY A 74 -11.01 12.95 -9.06
C GLY A 74 -10.66 14.19 -8.22
N VAL A 75 -11.28 14.39 -7.05
CA VAL A 75 -10.94 15.49 -6.12
C VAL A 75 -9.78 15.05 -5.24
N ARG A 76 -8.64 15.76 -5.31
CA ARG A 76 -7.45 15.41 -4.54
C ARG A 76 -7.59 15.85 -3.09
N LEU A 77 -7.20 14.97 -2.17
CA LEU A 77 -7.18 15.33 -0.75
C LEU A 77 -6.10 16.37 -0.44
N SER A 78 -5.01 16.40 -1.20
CA SER A 78 -3.96 17.43 -1.09
C SER A 78 -4.46 18.85 -1.38
N ASP A 79 -5.52 19.01 -2.18
CA ASP A 79 -6.06 20.32 -2.53
C ASP A 79 -6.94 20.87 -1.39
N ILE A 80 -7.48 19.98 -0.55
CA ILE A 80 -8.31 20.29 0.62
C ILE A 80 -7.43 20.45 1.87
N ASN A 81 -6.50 19.51 2.08
CA ASN A 81 -5.50 19.51 3.14
C ASN A 81 -4.09 19.50 2.52
N PRO A 82 -3.48 20.67 2.29
CA PRO A 82 -2.13 20.77 1.73
C PRO A 82 -1.02 20.12 2.58
N LYS A 83 -1.32 19.84 3.86
CA LYS A 83 -0.39 19.24 4.81
C LYS A 83 -0.56 17.74 4.95
N ILE A 84 -1.45 17.12 4.16
CA ILE A 84 -1.78 15.70 4.24
C ILE A 84 -0.51 14.83 4.26
N GLY A 85 -0.42 13.95 5.26
CA GLY A 85 0.70 13.02 5.40
C GLY A 85 2.01 13.63 5.93
N SER A 86 2.03 14.93 6.22
CA SER A 86 3.13 15.58 6.94
C SER A 86 2.98 15.44 8.45
N ASP A 87 4.06 15.68 9.21
CA ASP A 87 4.00 15.71 10.68
C ASP A 87 3.20 16.89 11.25
N SER A 88 2.85 17.86 10.40
CA SER A 88 2.05 19.05 10.75
C SER A 88 0.58 18.94 10.35
N ASP A 89 0.17 17.75 9.87
CA ASP A 89 -1.19 17.44 9.48
C ASP A 89 -2.12 17.41 10.70
N PRO A 90 -3.12 18.31 10.82
CA PRO A 90 -4.03 18.33 11.96
C PRO A 90 -4.89 17.06 12.08
N GLU A 91 -5.03 16.33 10.97
CA GLU A 91 -5.81 15.12 10.89
C GLU A 91 -4.95 13.84 11.00
N ASP A 92 -3.63 13.97 11.06
CA ASP A 92 -2.68 12.84 11.14
C ASP A 92 -2.99 11.72 10.12
N TRP A 93 -3.11 12.07 8.83
CA TRP A 93 -3.29 11.06 7.78
C TRP A 93 -2.08 10.14 7.66
N LYS A 94 -0.90 10.56 8.14
CA LYS A 94 0.30 9.73 8.18
C LYS A 94 0.12 8.45 8.99
N ALA A 95 -0.64 8.49 10.10
CA ALA A 95 -0.97 7.31 10.89
C ALA A 95 -1.65 6.20 10.07
N LEU A 96 -2.44 6.56 9.06
CA LEU A 96 -3.12 5.61 8.19
C LEU A 96 -2.13 4.76 7.39
N HIS A 97 -0.99 5.32 6.95
CA HIS A 97 0.07 4.52 6.32
C HIS A 97 0.76 3.60 7.32
N GLN A 98 0.97 4.06 8.56
CA GLN A 98 1.52 3.22 9.62
C GLN A 98 0.63 2.01 9.93
N GLU A 99 -0.69 2.18 9.89
CA GLU A 99 -1.65 1.08 9.99
C GLU A 99 -1.54 0.09 8.84
N VAL A 100 -1.31 0.54 7.60
CA VAL A 100 -1.09 -0.35 6.45
C VAL A 100 0.13 -1.24 6.67
N VAL A 101 1.25 -0.66 7.10
CA VAL A 101 2.48 -1.40 7.43
C VAL A 101 2.23 -2.39 8.56
N ASN A 102 1.55 -1.95 9.63
CA ASN A 102 1.29 -2.76 10.80
C ASN A 102 0.27 -3.89 10.56
N SER A 103 -0.62 -3.74 9.58
CA SER A 103 -1.71 -4.68 9.28
C SER A 103 -1.23 -6.12 9.07
N ALA A 104 -0.07 -6.31 8.42
CA ALA A 104 0.49 -7.65 8.20
C ALA A 104 0.88 -8.30 9.54
N TYR A 105 1.58 -7.55 10.38
CA TYR A 105 2.05 -8.02 11.69
C TYR A 105 0.89 -8.30 12.64
N GLU A 106 -0.14 -7.46 12.65
CA GLU A 106 -1.32 -7.65 13.48
C GLU A 106 -2.08 -8.92 13.08
N VAL A 107 -2.30 -9.13 11.78
CA VAL A 107 -2.95 -10.36 11.29
C VAL A 107 -2.13 -11.60 11.63
N ILE A 108 -0.81 -11.57 11.44
CA ILE A 108 0.08 -12.68 11.82
C ILE A 108 0.01 -12.93 13.33
N LYS A 109 0.01 -11.88 14.16
CA LYS A 109 -0.11 -12.01 15.61
C LYS A 109 -1.42 -12.65 16.04
N LEU A 110 -2.53 -12.36 15.35
CA LEU A 110 -3.86 -12.86 15.70
C LEU A 110 -4.16 -14.26 15.13
N LYS A 111 -3.75 -14.56 13.89
CA LYS A 111 -4.10 -15.82 13.20
C LYS A 111 -2.90 -16.64 12.70
N GLY A 112 -1.68 -16.23 12.98
CA GLY A 112 -0.43 -16.94 12.66
C GLY A 112 0.13 -16.69 11.25
N TYR A 113 -0.67 -16.22 10.30
CA TYR A 113 -0.25 -16.00 8.91
C TYR A 113 -1.24 -15.09 8.15
N THR A 114 -0.83 -14.48 7.03
CA THR A 114 -1.73 -13.81 6.07
C THR A 114 -2.16 -14.79 4.96
N SER A 115 -3.37 -14.64 4.41
CA SER A 115 -3.87 -15.54 3.34
C SER A 115 -4.90 -14.87 2.42
N TRP A 116 -6.14 -14.63 2.86
CA TRP A 116 -7.24 -14.24 1.97
C TRP A 116 -7.05 -12.98 1.13
N ALA A 117 -6.17 -12.08 1.57
CA ALA A 117 -5.89 -10.83 0.86
C ALA A 117 -4.64 -10.90 -0.03
N ILE A 118 -3.82 -11.94 0.08
CA ILE A 118 -2.62 -12.14 -0.75
C ILE A 118 -2.92 -13.06 -1.94
#